data_AF-A0A9D4X3R9-F1
#
_entry.id   AF-A0A9D4X3R9-F1
#
_cell.length_a   1.000
_cell.length_b   1.000
_cell.length_c   1.000
_cell.angle_alpha   90.00
_cell.angle_beta   90.00
_cell.angle_gamma   90.00
#
_symmetry.space_group_name_H-M   'P 1'
#
loop_
_entity.id
_entity.type
_entity.pdbx_description
1 polymer ?
#
loop_
_entity_poly.entity_id
_entity_poly.type
_entity_poly.pdbx_seq_one_letter_code
_entity_poly.pdbx_strand_id
1 'polypeptide(L)'
;MEDYYTGATGYDDIVQILPPTKPGKRLRFFNRAALITDADLNSDNTIKKSSWRLCTVQQVEDFKKIIGILPLWTSSIFLATPIAIQSSLTVLQALVMDRSLGSHFKIPAGSVSVIILISTAIFLTFLDRVILPGWHKVTGKSPTPLQRIGVGHVLNVLGMVVSALVESKRLKLGHEHVSMSVLWLFPQLVLVGVGEAFHFPGQVTFYYQQFPQSLRSTSTAMISTLIGIAFYLSTALIDQVRRCTEWLPDDINHGKVDNVYWMCVLFGGINFVYYLICSISYKYEYENV
;
A
#
# COMPACT_ATOMS: atom_id res chain seq x y z
N MET A 1 26.77 33.21 -8.97
CA MET A 1 26.28 32.03 -9.70
C MET A 1 26.36 30.90 -8.70
N GLU A 2 25.27 30.18 -8.41
CA GLU A 2 25.33 29.06 -7.45
C GLU A 2 25.92 27.85 -8.18
N ASP A 3 27.05 27.35 -7.67
CA ASP A 3 27.73 26.19 -8.25
C ASP A 3 27.19 24.91 -7.61
N TYR A 4 26.54 24.09 -8.44
CA TYR A 4 25.95 22.82 -8.03
C TYR A 4 26.86 21.65 -8.41
N TYR A 5 26.99 20.67 -7.53
CA TYR A 5 27.79 19.48 -7.77
C TYR A 5 27.07 18.51 -8.71
N THR A 6 27.60 18.36 -9.93
CA THR A 6 27.08 17.41 -10.93
C THR A 6 27.78 16.04 -10.90
N GLY A 7 28.74 15.86 -9.99
CA GLY A 7 29.59 14.67 -9.92
C GLY A 7 30.91 14.83 -10.68
N ALA A 8 31.99 14.30 -10.13
CA ALA A 8 33.26 14.08 -10.83
C ALA A 8 33.63 12.59 -10.72
N THR A 9 33.69 11.88 -11.84
CA THR A 9 34.23 10.51 -11.88
C THR A 9 35.62 10.57 -12.51
N GLY A 10 36.66 10.48 -11.67
CA GLY A 10 38.03 10.35 -12.15
C GLY A 10 38.42 8.88 -12.29
N TYR A 11 38.53 8.37 -13.52
CA TYR A 11 39.82 8.05 -14.15
C TYR A 11 39.61 7.79 -15.66
N ASP A 12 40.39 8.51 -16.47
CA ASP A 12 40.66 8.43 -17.91
C ASP A 12 39.62 8.93 -18.94
N ASP A 13 39.88 10.17 -19.37
CA ASP A 13 39.78 10.81 -20.69
C ASP A 13 38.51 10.68 -21.57
N ILE A 14 37.93 11.87 -21.81
CA ILE A 14 36.86 12.23 -22.75
C ILE A 14 35.46 11.78 -22.33
N VAL A 15 34.89 12.51 -21.37
CA VAL A 15 33.46 12.43 -21.05
C VAL A 15 32.75 13.63 -21.65
N GLN A 16 31.75 13.38 -22.49
CA GLN A 16 30.82 14.41 -22.93
C GLN A 16 30.27 15.14 -21.70
N ILE A 17 30.49 16.45 -21.65
CA ILE A 17 29.84 17.34 -20.67
C ILE A 17 28.34 17.19 -20.92
N LEU A 18 27.67 16.32 -20.16
CA LEU A 18 26.23 16.40 -20.02
C LEU A 18 25.95 17.82 -19.51
N PRO A 19 25.10 18.60 -20.20
CA PRO A 19 24.92 20.01 -19.90
C PRO A 19 24.56 20.19 -18.42
N PRO A 20 24.98 21.29 -17.77
CA PRO A 20 24.73 21.52 -16.36
C PRO A 20 23.23 21.35 -16.08
N THR A 21 22.88 20.26 -15.41
CA THR A 21 21.51 19.97 -15.03
C THR A 21 21.15 20.93 -13.92
N LYS A 22 20.52 22.05 -14.29
CA LYS A 22 19.98 22.98 -13.31
C LYS A 22 19.01 22.21 -12.42
N PRO A 23 19.16 22.27 -11.09
CA PRO A 23 18.29 21.52 -10.20
C PRO A 23 16.84 21.98 -10.33
N GLY A 24 15.93 21.04 -10.20
CA GLY A 24 14.51 21.25 -10.39
C GLY A 24 13.92 22.26 -9.39
N LYS A 25 12.83 22.93 -9.81
CA LYS A 25 12.10 23.87 -8.94
C LYS A 25 11.15 23.16 -7.95
N ARG A 26 10.94 21.86 -8.09
CA ARG A 26 10.16 21.05 -7.14
C ARG A 26 11.03 20.74 -5.92
N LEU A 27 10.48 20.94 -4.71
CA LEU A 27 11.15 20.69 -3.43
C LEU A 27 12.57 21.32 -3.37
N ARG A 28 12.69 22.60 -3.73
CA ARG A 28 13.96 23.35 -3.83
C ARG A 28 14.84 23.28 -2.59
N PHE A 29 14.24 23.07 -1.42
CA PHE A 29 14.98 22.91 -0.17
C PHE A 29 16.07 21.84 -0.27
N PHE A 30 15.80 20.72 -0.96
CA PHE A 30 16.78 19.64 -1.13
C PHE A 30 17.91 19.99 -2.09
N ASN A 31 17.78 21.02 -2.93
CA ASN A 31 18.86 21.50 -3.81
C ASN A 31 20.09 21.92 -3.01
N ARG A 32 19.90 22.31 -1.74
CA ARG A 32 20.98 22.68 -0.83
C ARG A 32 21.98 21.55 -0.60
N ALA A 33 21.56 20.29 -0.71
CA ALA A 33 22.46 19.14 -0.57
C ALA A 33 23.42 18.98 -1.76
N ALA A 34 23.14 19.65 -2.89
CA ALA A 34 24.01 19.68 -4.06
C ALA A 34 24.76 21.01 -4.22
N LEU A 35 24.60 21.97 -3.30
CA LEU A 35 25.34 23.24 -3.35
C LEU A 35 26.77 23.01 -2.86
N ILE A 36 27.74 23.45 -3.66
CA ILE A 36 29.16 23.43 -3.25
C ILE A 36 29.38 24.59 -2.27
N THR A 37 29.97 24.28 -1.11
CA THR A 37 30.38 25.29 -0.12
C THR A 37 31.89 25.27 0.07
N ASP A 38 32.48 26.34 0.58
CA ASP A 38 33.93 26.45 0.82
C ASP A 38 34.47 25.32 1.72
N ALA A 39 33.63 24.78 2.61
CA ALA A 39 33.98 23.66 3.46
C ALA A 39 34.17 22.33 2.70
N ASP A 40 33.58 22.19 1.51
CA ASP A 40 33.70 21.01 0.64
C ASP A 40 34.90 21.09 -0.31
N LEU A 41 35.60 22.23 -0.35
CA LEU A 41 36.78 22.46 -1.18
C LEU A 41 38.08 22.20 -0.40
N ASN A 42 39.07 21.65 -1.10
CA ASN A 42 40.47 21.60 -0.70
C ASN A 42 41.11 22.98 -0.94
N SER A 43 42.33 23.17 -0.43
CA SER A 43 43.10 24.41 -0.60
C SER A 43 43.44 24.74 -2.06
N ASP A 44 43.34 23.77 -2.98
CA ASP A 44 43.52 23.89 -4.42
C ASP A 44 42.20 24.08 -5.19
N ASN A 45 41.10 24.40 -4.49
CA ASN A 45 39.74 24.49 -5.03
C ASN A 45 39.20 23.19 -5.66
N THR A 46 39.81 22.03 -5.36
CA THR A 46 39.25 20.72 -5.75
C THR A 46 38.25 20.22 -4.71
N ILE A 47 37.30 19.37 -5.12
CA ILE A 47 36.28 18.83 -4.22
C ILE A 47 36.89 17.73 -3.33
N LYS A 48 36.65 17.81 -2.02
CA LYS A 48 37.04 16.77 -1.06
C LYS A 48 36.37 15.43 -1.40
N LYS A 49 37.17 14.42 -1.74
CA LYS A 49 36.71 13.06 -2.13
C LYS A 49 35.81 12.34 -1.10
N SER A 50 35.77 12.78 0.16
CA SER A 50 35.08 12.07 1.27
C SER A 50 33.94 12.85 1.92
N SER A 51 33.45 13.96 1.33
CA SER A 51 32.34 14.71 1.91
C SER A 51 31.01 13.94 1.72
N TRP A 52 30.64 13.09 2.69
CA TRP A 52 29.31 12.46 2.80
C TRP A 52 28.15 13.48 2.82
N ARG A 53 28.49 14.77 2.94
CA ARG A 53 27.56 15.90 2.97
C ARG A 53 27.16 16.38 1.57
N LEU A 54 27.99 16.16 0.55
CA LEU A 54 27.77 16.69 -0.80
C LEU A 54 27.18 15.60 -1.71
N CYS A 55 25.95 15.83 -2.19
CA CYS A 55 25.25 14.94 -3.12
C CYS A 55 25.31 15.50 -4.55
N THR A 56 25.26 14.63 -5.56
CA THR A 56 25.08 15.09 -6.94
C THR A 56 23.67 15.62 -7.16
N VAL A 57 23.48 16.53 -8.12
CA VAL A 57 22.14 17.00 -8.52
C VAL A 57 21.22 15.81 -8.86
N GLN A 58 21.74 14.78 -9.52
CA GLN A 58 20.97 13.58 -9.86
C GLN A 58 20.49 12.83 -8.61
N GLN A 59 21.35 12.63 -7.60
CA GLN A 59 20.96 12.00 -6.34
C GLN A 59 19.86 12.79 -5.61
N VAL A 60 19.96 14.12 -5.64
CA VAL A 60 18.95 15.01 -5.06
C VAL A 60 17.62 14.92 -5.80
N GLU A 61 17.62 14.91 -7.14
CA GLU A 61 16.39 14.74 -7.93
C GLU A 61 15.77 13.35 -7.73
N ASP A 62 16.57 12.30 -7.69
CA ASP A 62 16.11 10.94 -7.42
C ASP A 62 15.47 10.82 -6.02
N PHE A 63 16.04 11.47 -5.01
CA PHE A 63 15.44 11.53 -3.67
C PHE A 63 14.10 12.28 -3.66
N LYS A 64 14.01 13.43 -4.36
CA LYS A 64 12.75 14.16 -4.48
C LYS A 64 11.64 13.35 -5.14
N LYS A 65 11.98 12.49 -6.11
CA LYS A 65 11.02 11.57 -6.72
C LYS A 65 10.43 10.62 -5.67
N ILE A 66 11.28 10.03 -4.82
CA ILE A 66 10.84 9.18 -3.72
C ILE A 66 9.93 9.94 -2.76
N ILE A 67 10.30 11.15 -2.36
CA ILE A 67 9.43 12.01 -1.52
C ILE A 67 8.07 12.26 -2.19
N GLY A 68 8.05 12.40 -3.51
CA GLY A 68 6.81 12.53 -4.29
C GLY A 68 5.89 11.31 -4.23
N ILE A 69 6.43 10.10 -4.04
CA ILE A 69 5.70 8.83 -3.94
C ILE A 69 5.12 8.61 -2.53
N LEU A 70 5.75 9.15 -1.49
CA LEU A 70 5.38 8.92 -0.09
C LEU A 70 3.90 9.17 0.25
N PRO A 71 3.20 10.21 -0.26
CA PRO A 71 1.78 10.40 0.04
C PRO A 71 0.90 9.23 -0.43
N LEU A 72 1.20 8.63 -1.59
CA LEU A 72 0.46 7.47 -2.11
C LEU A 72 0.86 6.18 -1.40
N TRP A 73 2.14 6.05 -1.05
CA TRP A 73 2.63 4.93 -0.25
C TRP A 73 2.04 4.91 1.16
N THR A 74 1.92 6.06 1.82
CA THR A 74 1.28 6.20 3.14
C THR A 74 -0.21 5.90 3.10
N SER A 75 -0.92 6.33 2.05
CA SER A 75 -2.33 5.94 1.86
C SER A 75 -2.50 4.42 1.80
N SER A 76 -1.53 3.74 1.18
CA SER A 76 -1.57 2.29 1.09
C SER A 76 -1.32 1.59 2.45
N ILE A 77 -0.52 2.18 3.34
CA ILE A 77 -0.38 1.72 4.74
C ILE A 77 -1.74 1.78 5.43
N PHE A 78 -2.43 2.92 5.32
CA PHE A 78 -3.73 3.12 5.94
C PHE A 78 -4.84 2.23 5.37
N LEU A 79 -4.70 1.75 4.13
CA LEU A 79 -5.58 0.71 3.59
C LEU A 79 -5.22 -0.68 4.15
N ALA A 80 -3.93 -1.02 4.21
CA ALA A 80 -3.46 -2.32 4.66
C ALA A 80 -3.75 -2.57 6.15
N THR A 81 -3.79 -1.52 6.97
CA THR A 81 -4.06 -1.63 8.41
C THR A 81 -5.44 -2.24 8.72
N PRO A 82 -6.57 -1.72 8.20
CA PRO A 82 -7.88 -2.37 8.31
C PRO A 82 -7.88 -3.81 7.78
N ILE A 83 -7.21 -4.08 6.66
CA ILE A 83 -7.14 -5.43 6.09
C ILE A 83 -6.44 -6.40 7.07
N ALA A 84 -5.35 -5.96 7.71
CA ALA A 84 -4.67 -6.73 8.74
C ALA A 84 -5.57 -7.00 9.96
N ILE A 85 -6.31 -5.98 10.42
CA ILE A 85 -7.32 -6.15 11.50
C ILE A 85 -8.36 -7.19 11.10
N GLN A 86 -8.91 -7.08 9.89
CA GLN A 86 -9.92 -8.01 9.37
C GLN A 86 -9.40 -9.43 9.25
N SER A 87 -8.16 -9.61 8.80
CA SER A 87 -7.52 -10.93 8.72
C SER A 87 -7.47 -11.62 10.08
N SER A 88 -7.05 -10.90 11.13
CA SER A 88 -7.00 -11.43 12.50
C SER A 88 -8.39 -11.70 13.09
N LEU A 89 -9.33 -10.74 12.96
CA LEU A 89 -10.67 -10.88 13.52
C LEU A 89 -11.48 -11.97 12.81
N THR A 90 -11.30 -12.18 11.51
CA THR A 90 -11.97 -13.26 10.75
C THR A 90 -11.63 -14.63 11.33
N VAL A 91 -10.39 -14.86 11.76
CA VAL A 91 -10.00 -16.13 12.39
C VAL A 91 -10.72 -16.30 13.73
N LEU A 92 -10.84 -15.24 14.54
CA LEU A 92 -11.57 -15.27 15.80
C LEU A 92 -13.07 -15.51 15.59
N GLN A 93 -13.67 -14.89 14.58
CA GLN A 93 -15.06 -15.14 14.19
C GLN A 93 -15.24 -16.61 13.78
N ALA A 94 -14.35 -17.15 12.94
CA ALA A 94 -14.42 -18.54 12.51
C ALA A 94 -14.32 -19.54 13.67
N LEU A 95 -13.59 -19.22 14.75
CA LEU A 95 -13.48 -20.10 15.93
C LEU A 95 -14.83 -20.31 16.64
N VAL A 96 -15.71 -19.32 16.63
CA VAL A 96 -17.03 -19.36 17.29
C VAL A 96 -18.18 -19.68 16.34
N MET A 97 -17.89 -19.88 15.05
CA MET A 97 -18.87 -20.25 14.02
C MET A 97 -18.91 -21.77 13.81
N ASP A 98 -19.99 -22.25 13.18
CA ASP A 98 -20.05 -23.62 12.72
C ASP A 98 -19.15 -23.80 11.48
N ARG A 99 -18.07 -24.55 11.69
CA ARG A 99 -17.06 -24.86 10.67
C ARG A 99 -17.30 -26.19 9.96
N SER A 100 -18.43 -26.85 10.21
CA SER A 100 -18.78 -28.10 9.55
C SER A 100 -19.08 -27.87 8.06
N LEU A 101 -18.54 -28.75 7.22
CA LEU A 101 -18.85 -28.87 5.80
C LEU A 101 -19.34 -30.29 5.57
N GLY A 102 -20.66 -30.44 5.58
CA GLY A 102 -21.29 -31.77 5.62
C GLY A 102 -21.01 -32.48 6.95
N SER A 103 -21.12 -33.81 6.95
CA SER A 103 -21.04 -34.64 8.16
C SER A 103 -19.63 -34.99 8.62
N HIS A 104 -18.61 -34.89 7.74
CA HIS A 104 -17.29 -35.49 7.99
C HIS A 104 -16.12 -34.51 8.00
N PHE A 105 -16.32 -33.26 7.54
CA PHE A 105 -15.25 -32.30 7.42
C PHE A 105 -15.51 -31.06 8.26
N LYS A 106 -14.48 -30.59 8.96
CA LYS A 106 -14.52 -29.35 9.73
C LYS A 106 -13.37 -28.45 9.28
N ILE A 107 -13.69 -27.29 8.73
CA ILE A 107 -12.68 -26.33 8.26
C ILE A 107 -11.85 -25.86 9.47
N PRO A 108 -10.52 -25.89 9.42
CA PRO A 108 -9.69 -25.20 10.41
C PRO A 108 -9.94 -23.68 10.38
N ALA A 109 -10.17 -23.04 11.54
CA ALA A 109 -10.45 -21.60 11.57
C ALA A 109 -9.35 -20.76 10.91
N GLY A 110 -8.07 -21.13 11.13
CA GLY A 110 -6.93 -20.45 10.50
C GLY A 110 -6.82 -20.64 8.99
N SER A 111 -7.46 -21.66 8.39
CA SER A 111 -7.41 -21.87 6.94
C SER A 111 -8.48 -21.08 6.18
N VAL A 112 -9.38 -20.38 6.87
CA VAL A 112 -10.43 -19.56 6.23
C VAL A 112 -9.80 -18.46 5.36
N SER A 113 -8.65 -17.91 5.76
CA SER A 113 -7.91 -16.91 4.98
C SER A 113 -7.40 -17.40 3.62
N VAL A 114 -7.31 -18.72 3.40
CA VAL A 114 -6.92 -19.30 2.10
C VAL A 114 -7.91 -18.90 0.99
N ILE A 115 -9.17 -18.60 1.34
CA ILE A 115 -10.17 -18.11 0.40
C ILE A 115 -9.73 -16.79 -0.26
N ILE A 116 -9.04 -15.91 0.47
CA ILE A 116 -8.46 -14.68 -0.10
C ILE A 116 -7.47 -15.06 -1.20
N LEU A 117 -6.52 -15.95 -0.91
CA LEU A 117 -5.48 -16.37 -1.86
C LEU A 117 -6.07 -17.01 -3.13
N ILE A 118 -7.07 -17.89 -2.97
CA ILE A 118 -7.77 -18.52 -4.11
C ILE A 118 -8.51 -17.46 -4.93
N SER A 119 -9.25 -16.56 -4.27
CA SER A 119 -9.96 -15.47 -4.94
C SER A 119 -9.00 -14.57 -5.71
N THR A 120 -7.90 -14.14 -5.08
CA THR A 120 -6.85 -13.33 -5.69
C THR A 120 -6.27 -14.01 -6.93
N ALA A 121 -5.93 -15.31 -6.86
CA ALA A 121 -5.36 -16.04 -7.99
C ALA A 121 -6.33 -16.16 -9.18
N ILE A 122 -7.60 -16.50 -8.91
CA ILE A 122 -8.63 -16.61 -9.94
C ILE A 122 -8.89 -15.25 -10.58
N PHE A 123 -9.10 -14.21 -9.78
CA PHE A 123 -9.40 -12.88 -10.29
C PHE A 123 -8.22 -12.23 -10.97
N LEU A 124 -6.98 -12.46 -10.51
CA LEU A 124 -5.79 -11.97 -11.21
C LEU A 124 -5.71 -12.58 -12.62
N THR A 125 -5.93 -13.89 -12.74
CA THR A 125 -5.96 -14.57 -14.06
C THR A 125 -7.07 -13.99 -14.94
N PHE A 126 -8.25 -13.77 -14.37
CA PHE A 126 -9.37 -13.17 -15.08
C PHE A 126 -9.11 -11.72 -15.51
N LEU A 127 -8.44 -10.94 -14.65
CA LEU A 127 -8.05 -9.57 -14.94
C LEU A 127 -7.12 -9.50 -16.14
N ASP A 128 -6.05 -10.28 -16.11
CA ASP A 128 -5.02 -10.25 -17.15
C ASP A 128 -5.52 -10.81 -18.49
N ARG A 129 -6.40 -11.82 -18.46
CA ARG A 129 -6.87 -12.51 -19.67
C ARG A 129 -8.13 -11.92 -20.29
N VAL A 130 -8.99 -11.29 -19.49
CA VAL A 130 -10.33 -10.86 -19.94
C VAL A 130 -10.53 -9.37 -19.73
N ILE A 131 -10.39 -8.87 -18.50
CA ILE A 131 -10.76 -7.49 -18.18
C ILE A 131 -9.78 -6.50 -18.83
N LEU A 132 -8.46 -6.67 -18.68
CA LEU A 132 -7.48 -5.73 -19.23
C LEU A 132 -7.49 -5.69 -20.77
N PRO A 133 -7.50 -6.83 -21.48
CA PRO A 133 -7.62 -6.83 -22.94
C PRO A 133 -8.96 -6.25 -23.42
N GLY A 134 -10.07 -6.58 -22.73
CA GLY A 134 -11.39 -6.02 -23.03
C GLY A 134 -11.43 -4.50 -22.83
N TRP A 135 -10.85 -4.02 -21.73
CA TRP A 135 -10.74 -2.59 -21.44
C TRP A 135 -9.92 -1.86 -22.52
N HIS A 136 -8.79 -2.43 -22.92
CA HIS A 136 -7.96 -1.88 -23.99
C HIS A 136 -8.72 -1.83 -25.33
N LYS A 137 -9.49 -2.87 -25.66
CA LYS A 137 -10.30 -2.92 -26.88
C LYS A 137 -11.40 -1.84 -26.91
N VAL A 138 -12.01 -1.55 -25.76
CA VAL A 138 -13.11 -0.57 -25.65
C VAL A 138 -12.59 0.86 -25.56
N THR A 139 -11.56 1.10 -24.74
CA THR A 139 -11.08 2.46 -24.42
C THR A 139 -9.85 2.88 -25.21
N GLY A 140 -9.19 1.95 -25.90
CA GLY A 140 -7.90 2.16 -26.58
C GLY A 140 -6.72 2.38 -25.64
N LYS A 141 -6.91 2.33 -24.32
CA LYS A 141 -5.88 2.61 -23.30
C LYS A 141 -5.90 1.55 -22.20
N SER A 142 -4.75 1.27 -21.61
CA SER A 142 -4.70 0.40 -20.42
C SER A 142 -5.00 1.21 -19.16
N PRO A 143 -5.71 0.63 -18.17
CA PRO A 143 -5.97 1.32 -16.91
C PRO A 143 -4.65 1.64 -16.20
N THR A 144 -4.54 2.85 -15.65
CA THR A 144 -3.32 3.28 -15.00
C THR A 144 -3.08 2.50 -13.70
N PRO A 145 -1.82 2.37 -13.23
CA PRO A 145 -1.54 1.73 -11.95
C PRO A 145 -2.33 2.35 -10.78
N LEU A 146 -2.50 3.68 -10.77
CA LEU A 146 -3.31 4.38 -9.77
C LEU A 146 -4.79 4.01 -9.89
N GLN A 147 -5.37 3.94 -11.08
CA GLN A 147 -6.75 3.48 -11.23
C GLN A 147 -6.97 2.07 -10.66
N ARG A 148 -6.03 1.15 -10.91
CA ARG A 148 -6.07 -0.21 -10.34
C ARG A 148 -5.99 -0.19 -8.81
N ILE A 149 -5.08 0.61 -8.24
CA ILE A 149 -4.97 0.79 -6.78
C ILE A 149 -6.27 1.36 -6.18
N GLY A 150 -6.89 2.34 -6.86
CA GLY A 150 -8.15 2.95 -6.44
C GLY A 150 -9.32 1.97 -6.45
N VAL A 151 -9.45 1.14 -7.49
CA VAL A 151 -10.46 0.06 -7.54
C VAL A 151 -10.25 -0.92 -6.37
N GLY A 152 -9.00 -1.29 -6.11
CA GLY A 152 -8.64 -2.11 -4.96
C GLY A 152 -9.03 -1.51 -3.61
N HIS A 153 -8.87 -0.19 -3.42
CA HIS A 153 -9.34 0.51 -2.22
C HIS A 153 -10.85 0.34 -2.03
N VAL A 154 -11.63 0.63 -3.07
CA VAL A 154 -13.11 0.54 -3.01
C VAL A 154 -13.54 -0.89 -2.67
N LEU A 155 -12.97 -1.89 -3.33
CA LEU A 155 -13.31 -3.29 -3.11
C LEU A 155 -12.98 -3.76 -1.68
N ASN A 156 -11.85 -3.33 -1.13
CA ASN A 156 -11.48 -3.65 0.25
C ASN A 156 -12.40 -2.96 1.26
N VAL A 157 -12.79 -1.70 1.04
CA VAL A 157 -13.77 -1.01 1.89
C VAL A 157 -15.13 -1.70 1.81
N LEU A 158 -15.58 -2.10 0.61
CA LEU A 158 -16.80 -2.89 0.45
C LEU A 158 -16.72 -4.25 1.16
N GLY A 159 -15.59 -4.95 1.05
CA GLY A 159 -15.34 -6.17 1.81
C GLY A 159 -15.44 -5.95 3.32
N MET A 160 -14.94 -4.83 3.83
CA MET A 160 -15.08 -4.44 5.24
C MET A 160 -16.53 -4.16 5.63
N VAL A 161 -17.31 -3.50 4.77
CA VAL A 161 -18.76 -3.32 4.97
C VAL A 161 -19.47 -4.67 5.07
N VAL A 162 -19.14 -5.61 4.18
CA VAL A 162 -19.70 -6.97 4.24
C VAL A 162 -19.30 -7.66 5.54
N SER A 163 -18.05 -7.54 5.99
CA SER A 163 -17.61 -8.05 7.31
C SER A 163 -18.44 -7.48 8.46
N ALA A 164 -18.69 -6.17 8.46
CA ALA A 164 -19.50 -5.52 9.49
C ALA A 164 -20.92 -6.09 9.52
N LEU A 165 -21.55 -6.21 8.35
CA LEU A 165 -22.91 -6.74 8.23
C LEU A 165 -23.01 -8.23 8.63
N VAL A 166 -22.05 -9.05 8.19
CA VAL A 166 -21.98 -10.46 8.55
C VAL A 166 -21.79 -10.61 10.06
N GLU A 167 -20.95 -9.78 10.67
CA GLU A 167 -20.72 -9.83 12.11
C GLU A 167 -21.93 -9.36 12.92
N SER A 168 -22.60 -8.27 12.50
CA SER A 168 -23.85 -7.84 13.14
C SER A 168 -24.92 -8.94 13.06
N LYS A 169 -24.96 -9.73 11.99
CA LYS A 169 -25.85 -10.89 11.89
C LYS A 169 -25.41 -12.04 12.79
N ARG A 170 -24.11 -12.35 12.86
CA ARG A 170 -23.56 -13.39 13.74
C ARG A 170 -23.85 -13.10 15.21
N LEU A 171 -23.64 -11.87 15.66
CA LEU A 171 -23.90 -11.45 17.04
C LEU A 171 -25.39 -11.61 17.42
N LYS A 172 -26.31 -11.21 16.53
CA LYS A 172 -27.76 -11.41 16.72
C LYS A 172 -28.12 -12.88 16.90
N LEU A 173 -27.61 -13.76 16.03
CA LEU A 173 -27.85 -15.21 16.13
C LEU A 173 -27.20 -15.81 17.37
N GLY A 174 -26.05 -15.30 17.81
CA GLY A 174 -25.36 -15.72 19.03
C GLY A 174 -26.21 -15.49 20.28
N HIS A 175 -26.93 -14.35 20.36
CA HIS A 175 -27.89 -14.11 21.46
C HIS A 175 -29.05 -15.11 21.46
N GLU A 176 -29.45 -15.58 20.28
CA GLU A 176 -30.46 -16.63 20.10
C GLU A 176 -29.88 -18.05 20.27
N HIS A 177 -28.60 -18.18 20.62
CA HIS A 177 -27.86 -19.45 20.77
C HIS A 177 -27.82 -20.29 19.48
N VAL A 178 -27.92 -19.64 18.32
CA VAL A 178 -27.85 -20.27 16.99
C VAL A 178 -26.46 -20.06 16.40
N SER A 179 -25.78 -21.17 16.07
CA SER A 179 -24.47 -21.11 15.42
C SER A 179 -24.60 -20.80 13.93
N MET A 180 -23.85 -19.80 13.47
CA MET A 180 -23.81 -19.38 12.07
C MET A 180 -22.74 -20.16 11.31
N SER A 181 -23.05 -20.61 10.09
CA SER A 181 -22.06 -21.31 9.24
C SER A 181 -20.91 -20.39 8.83
N VAL A 182 -19.68 -20.89 8.90
CA VAL A 182 -18.45 -20.20 8.49
C VAL A 182 -18.46 -19.76 7.02
N LEU A 183 -19.30 -20.37 6.18
CA LEU A 183 -19.46 -19.99 4.77
C LEU A 183 -19.93 -18.55 4.59
N TRP A 184 -20.59 -17.97 5.59
CA TRP A 184 -20.93 -16.55 5.59
C TRP A 184 -19.72 -15.63 5.64
N LEU A 185 -18.52 -16.15 5.94
CA LEU A 185 -17.28 -15.37 5.84
C LEU A 185 -16.74 -15.26 4.41
N PHE A 186 -17.22 -16.10 3.48
CA PHE A 186 -16.67 -16.15 2.12
C PHE A 186 -16.91 -14.86 1.32
N PRO A 187 -18.10 -14.21 1.37
CA PRO A 187 -18.35 -13.00 0.58
C PRO A 187 -17.33 -11.88 0.82
N GLN A 188 -17.01 -11.57 2.08
CA GLN A 188 -16.00 -10.56 2.39
C GLN A 188 -14.59 -10.99 1.96
N LEU A 189 -14.23 -12.27 2.13
CA LEU A 189 -12.89 -12.76 1.79
C LEU A 189 -12.67 -12.82 0.29
N VAL A 190 -13.72 -13.16 -0.46
CA VAL A 190 -13.71 -13.09 -1.92
C VAL A 190 -13.53 -11.64 -2.35
N LEU A 191 -14.30 -10.69 -1.81
CA LEU A 191 -14.16 -9.26 -2.14
C LEU A 191 -12.77 -8.71 -1.83
N VAL A 192 -12.19 -9.08 -0.69
CA VAL A 192 -10.80 -8.73 -0.33
C VAL A 192 -9.84 -9.28 -1.38
N GLY A 193 -9.95 -10.57 -1.74
CA GLY A 193 -9.07 -11.16 -2.76
C GLY A 193 -9.22 -10.54 -4.15
N VAL A 194 -10.45 -10.17 -4.55
CA VAL A 194 -10.68 -9.40 -5.78
C VAL A 194 -9.99 -8.04 -5.69
N GLY A 195 -10.12 -7.37 -4.55
CA GLY A 195 -9.44 -6.10 -4.25
C GLY A 195 -7.93 -6.22 -4.35
N GLU A 196 -7.34 -7.27 -3.77
CA GLU A 196 -5.91 -7.57 -3.81
C GLU A 196 -5.39 -7.80 -5.24
N ALA A 197 -6.16 -8.50 -6.07
CA ALA A 197 -5.81 -8.76 -7.47
C ALA A 197 -5.69 -7.47 -8.31
N PHE A 198 -6.45 -6.42 -7.96
CA PHE A 198 -6.27 -5.09 -8.54
C PHE A 198 -5.14 -4.30 -7.85
N HIS A 199 -5.14 -4.33 -6.52
CA HIS A 199 -4.34 -3.45 -5.67
C HIS A 199 -2.84 -3.75 -5.75
N PHE A 200 -2.43 -4.99 -5.46
CA PHE A 200 -1.01 -5.35 -5.33
C PHE A 200 -0.23 -5.20 -6.63
N PRO A 201 -0.69 -5.73 -7.79
CA PRO A 201 0.04 -5.53 -9.04
C PRO A 201 0.09 -4.06 -9.47
N GLY A 202 -0.96 -3.29 -9.16
CA GLY A 202 -1.00 -1.85 -9.36
C GLY A 202 0.08 -1.12 -8.56
N GLN A 203 0.24 -1.45 -7.28
CA GLN A 203 1.31 -0.91 -6.43
C GLN A 203 2.70 -1.26 -6.92
N VAL A 204 2.94 -2.55 -7.22
CA VAL A 204 4.24 -3.02 -7.73
C VAL A 204 4.61 -2.25 -9.00
N THR A 205 3.66 -2.15 -9.94
CA THR A 205 3.88 -1.45 -11.20
C THR A 205 4.13 0.04 -10.98
N PHE A 206 3.34 0.69 -10.11
CA PHE A 206 3.51 2.10 -9.79
C PHE A 206 4.87 2.38 -9.16
N TYR A 207 5.25 1.66 -8.11
CA TYR A 207 6.55 1.86 -7.45
C TYR A 207 7.70 1.56 -8.40
N TYR A 208 7.63 0.48 -9.17
CA TYR A 208 8.69 0.15 -10.12
C TYR A 208 8.88 1.22 -11.21
N GLN A 209 7.78 1.77 -11.74
CA GLN A 209 7.82 2.80 -12.78
C GLN A 209 8.25 4.17 -12.27
N GLN A 210 7.90 4.52 -11.04
CA GLN A 210 8.18 5.85 -10.48
C GLN A 210 9.50 5.91 -9.72
N PHE A 211 10.07 4.77 -9.35
CA PHE A 211 11.38 4.73 -8.71
C PHE A 211 12.50 5.15 -9.67
N PRO A 212 13.48 5.93 -9.19
CA PRO A 212 14.64 6.26 -9.99
C PRO A 212 15.41 4.99 -10.35
N GLN A 213 16.02 4.98 -11.53
CA GLN A 213 16.67 3.79 -12.10
C GLN A 213 17.69 3.17 -11.14
N SER A 214 18.45 4.02 -10.43
CA SER A 214 19.46 3.64 -9.44
C SER A 214 18.89 2.89 -8.23
N LEU A 215 17.61 3.09 -7.89
CA LEU A 215 16.95 2.50 -6.70
C LEU A 215 15.81 1.55 -7.08
N ARG A 216 15.66 1.22 -8.37
CA ARG A 216 14.54 0.42 -8.86
C ARG A 216 14.48 -0.97 -8.21
N SER A 217 15.63 -1.58 -7.88
CA SER A 217 15.70 -2.84 -7.14
C SER A 217 15.17 -2.73 -5.71
N THR A 218 15.22 -1.55 -5.10
CA THR A 218 14.71 -1.26 -3.74
C THR A 218 13.19 -1.07 -3.71
N SER A 219 12.52 -0.91 -4.87
CA SER A 219 11.07 -0.71 -4.94
C SER A 219 10.26 -1.86 -4.31
N THR A 220 10.76 -3.11 -4.37
CA THR A 220 10.11 -4.27 -3.75
C THR A 220 10.15 -4.21 -2.22
N ALA A 221 11.20 -3.62 -1.64
CA ALA A 221 11.30 -3.44 -0.20
C ALA A 221 10.19 -2.51 0.33
N MET A 222 9.74 -1.52 -0.46
CA MET A 222 8.66 -0.63 -0.04
C MET A 222 7.35 -1.35 0.29
N ILE A 223 7.03 -2.42 -0.45
CA ILE A 223 5.80 -3.20 -0.23
C ILE A 223 5.93 -3.98 1.07
N SER A 224 7.06 -4.64 1.30
CA SER A 224 7.33 -5.35 2.55
C SER A 224 7.32 -4.40 3.76
N THR A 225 7.94 -3.22 3.63
CA THR A 225 7.93 -2.20 4.70
C THR A 225 6.52 -1.67 4.95
N LEU A 226 5.73 -1.42 3.91
CA LEU A 226 4.32 -1.01 4.03
C LEU A 226 3.51 -2.04 4.80
N ILE A 227 3.63 -3.33 4.43
CA ILE A 227 2.92 -4.41 5.12
C ILE A 227 3.37 -4.48 6.59
N GLY A 228 4.67 -4.44 6.84
CA GLY A 228 5.21 -4.44 8.21
C GLY A 228 4.64 -3.31 9.07
N ILE A 229 4.70 -2.06 8.57
CA ILE A 229 4.13 -0.89 9.27
C ILE A 229 2.63 -1.07 9.50
N ALA A 230 1.90 -1.56 8.50
CA ALA A 230 0.46 -1.74 8.58
C ALA A 230 0.04 -2.75 9.67
N PHE A 231 0.81 -3.82 9.87
CA PHE A 231 0.60 -4.83 10.92
C PHE A 231 0.95 -4.31 12.33
N TYR A 232 1.99 -3.48 12.46
CA TYR A 232 2.25 -2.79 13.73
C TYR A 232 1.14 -1.79 14.06
N LEU A 233 0.69 -1.03 13.06
CA LEU A 233 -0.39 -0.06 13.24
C LEU A 233 -1.73 -0.76 13.55
N SER A 234 -2.02 -1.90 12.94
CA SER A 234 -3.25 -2.67 13.26
C SER A 234 -3.23 -3.15 14.71
N THR A 235 -2.09 -3.63 15.19
CA THR A 235 -1.91 -4.04 16.59
C THR A 235 -2.11 -2.85 17.53
N ALA A 236 -1.49 -1.71 17.23
CA ALA A 236 -1.65 -0.49 18.03
C ALA A 236 -3.11 0.01 18.06
N LEU A 237 -3.81 -0.02 16.91
CA LEU A 237 -5.21 0.36 16.83
C LEU A 237 -6.11 -0.58 17.63
N ILE A 238 -5.87 -1.90 17.57
CA ILE A 238 -6.64 -2.88 18.35
C ILE A 238 -6.41 -2.70 19.86
N ASP A 239 -5.17 -2.47 20.30
CA ASP A 239 -4.87 -2.16 21.69
C ASP A 239 -5.58 -0.88 22.14
N GLN A 240 -5.56 0.18 21.33
CA GLN A 240 -6.29 1.41 21.62
C GLN A 240 -7.80 1.19 21.70
N VAL A 241 -8.39 0.43 20.77
CA VAL A 241 -9.83 0.08 20.81
C VAL A 241 -10.16 -0.68 22.09
N ARG A 242 -9.34 -1.65 22.50
CA ARG A 242 -9.52 -2.39 23.76
C ARG A 242 -9.46 -1.49 25.00
N ARG A 243 -8.62 -0.45 24.99
CA ARG A 243 -8.48 0.48 26.12
C ARG A 243 -9.60 1.52 26.19
N CYS A 244 -10.07 2.00 25.04
CA CYS A 244 -11.02 3.10 24.96
C CYS A 244 -12.48 2.66 24.84
N THR A 245 -12.73 1.39 24.52
CA THR A 245 -14.09 0.88 24.24
C THR A 245 -14.30 -0.49 24.85
N GLU A 246 -15.57 -0.87 25.02
CA GLU A 246 -15.97 -2.22 25.42
C GLU A 246 -16.20 -3.14 24.19
N TRP A 247 -15.71 -2.77 23.00
CA TRP A 247 -16.03 -3.51 21.77
C TRP A 247 -15.28 -4.83 21.62
N LEU A 248 -14.13 -4.99 22.28
CA LEU A 248 -13.25 -6.15 22.16
C LEU A 248 -12.94 -6.80 23.53
N PRO A 249 -13.94 -7.37 24.22
CA PRO A 249 -13.69 -8.27 25.36
C PRO A 249 -13.01 -9.57 24.89
N ASP A 250 -12.53 -10.39 25.83
CA ASP A 250 -11.84 -11.64 25.51
C ASP A 250 -12.75 -12.67 24.83
N ASP A 251 -14.05 -12.68 25.17
CA ASP A 251 -15.06 -13.46 24.43
C ASP A 251 -15.74 -12.61 23.36
N ILE A 252 -15.46 -12.95 22.10
CA ILE A 252 -15.99 -12.27 20.92
C ILE A 252 -17.52 -12.32 20.81
N ASN A 253 -18.19 -13.27 21.47
CA ASN A 253 -19.66 -13.36 21.47
C ASN A 253 -20.31 -12.25 22.30
N HIS A 254 -19.59 -11.71 23.28
CA HIS A 254 -20.04 -10.62 24.14
C HIS A 254 -19.49 -9.25 23.69
N GLY A 255 -18.69 -9.23 22.62
CA GLY A 255 -18.13 -8.02 22.04
C GLY A 255 -19.01 -7.36 20.99
N LYS A 256 -18.52 -6.24 20.46
CA LYS A 256 -19.11 -5.48 19.36
C LYS A 256 -18.10 -5.38 18.21
N VAL A 257 -17.72 -6.53 17.68
CA VAL A 257 -16.72 -6.62 16.60
C VAL A 257 -17.22 -5.96 15.31
N ASP A 258 -18.53 -5.93 15.10
CA ASP A 258 -19.15 -5.16 14.03
C ASP A 258 -18.84 -3.66 14.13
N ASN A 259 -18.81 -3.07 15.34
CA ASN A 259 -18.37 -1.69 15.52
C ASN A 259 -16.90 -1.47 15.13
N VAL A 260 -16.03 -2.45 15.41
CA VAL A 260 -14.63 -2.40 14.97
C VAL A 260 -14.55 -2.41 13.44
N TYR A 261 -15.37 -3.23 12.78
CA TYR A 261 -15.47 -3.21 11.32
C TYR A 261 -16.03 -1.90 10.78
N TRP A 262 -17.07 -1.33 11.40
CA TRP A 262 -17.58 -0.01 11.02
C TRP A 262 -16.55 1.11 11.20
N MET A 263 -15.76 1.06 12.27
CA MET A 263 -14.62 1.96 12.46
C MET A 263 -13.59 1.81 11.32
N CYS A 264 -13.26 0.57 10.95
CA CYS A 264 -12.39 0.27 9.81
C CYS A 264 -12.98 0.76 8.47
N VAL A 265 -14.29 0.68 8.27
CA VAL A 265 -14.98 1.25 7.09
C VAL A 265 -14.81 2.76 7.05
N LEU A 266 -15.05 3.46 8.16
CA LEU A 266 -14.89 4.91 8.25
C LEU A 266 -13.43 5.31 7.96
N PHE A 267 -12.48 4.61 8.58
CA PHE A 267 -11.07 4.84 8.37
C PHE A 267 -10.65 4.60 6.92
N GLY A 268 -11.12 3.50 6.32
CA GLY A 268 -10.88 3.17 4.91
C GLY A 268 -11.50 4.18 3.96
N GLY A 269 -12.70 4.70 4.27
CA GLY A 269 -13.36 5.75 3.50
C GLY A 269 -12.61 7.07 3.54
N ILE A 270 -12.17 7.52 4.72
CA ILE A 270 -11.32 8.71 4.89
C ILE A 270 -10.01 8.54 4.12
N ASN A 271 -9.36 7.37 4.26
CA ASN A 271 -8.15 7.07 3.53
C ASN A 271 -8.37 7.06 2.00
N PHE A 272 -9.53 6.60 1.52
CA PHE A 272 -9.83 6.64 0.09
C PHE A 272 -9.98 8.08 -0.42
N VAL A 273 -10.57 8.99 0.35
CA VAL A 273 -10.58 10.42 0.00
C VAL A 273 -9.16 11.00 -0.03
N TYR A 274 -8.34 10.68 0.97
CA TYR A 274 -6.92 11.05 0.99
C TYR A 274 -6.16 10.51 -0.23
N TYR A 275 -6.38 9.24 -0.58
CA TYR A 275 -5.84 8.60 -1.77
C TYR A 275 -6.22 9.35 -3.05
N LEU A 276 -7.49 9.73 -3.21
CA LEU A 276 -7.97 10.47 -4.37
C LEU A 276 -7.29 11.84 -4.49
N ILE A 277 -7.18 12.58 -3.39
CA ILE A 277 -6.49 13.88 -3.36
C ILE A 277 -5.03 13.71 -3.79
N CYS A 278 -4.34 12.73 -3.23
CA CYS A 278 -2.94 12.43 -3.55
C CYS A 278 -2.78 11.98 -5.01
N SER A 279 -3.64 11.10 -5.51
CA SER A 279 -3.55 10.55 -6.88
C SER A 279 -3.85 11.60 -7.96
N ILE A 280 -4.83 12.49 -7.73
CA ILE A 280 -5.13 13.60 -8.65
C ILE A 280 -4.00 14.63 -8.65
N SER A 281 -3.41 14.89 -7.47
CA SER A 281 -2.30 15.83 -7.34
C SER A 281 -0.97 15.26 -7.85
N TYR A 282 -0.89 13.93 -8.02
CA TYR A 282 0.32 13.26 -8.47
C TYR A 282 0.56 13.48 -9.96
N LYS A 283 1.62 14.22 -10.28
CA LYS A 283 2.07 14.40 -11.66
C LYS A 283 2.94 13.21 -12.04
N TYR A 284 2.47 12.43 -13.01
CA TYR A 284 3.32 11.45 -13.68
C TYR A 284 4.47 12.16 -14.38
N GLU A 285 5.70 11.85 -13.98
CA GLU A 285 6.88 12.16 -14.79
C GLU A 285 7.04 11.01 -15.77
N TYR A 286 6.54 11.19 -16.99
CA TYR A 286 6.94 10.35 -18.10
C TYR A 286 8.41 10.67 -18.40
N GLU A 287 9.27 9.65 -18.40
CA GLU A 287 10.50 9.71 -19.19
C GLU A 287 10.06 10.00 -20.63
N ASN A 288 10.44 11.16 -21.17
CA ASN A 288 10.38 11.41 -22.60
C ASN A 288 11.29 10.35 -23.25
N VAL A 289 10.68 9.27 -23.74
CA VAL A 289 11.32 8.31 -24.65
C VAL A 289 11.45 8.96 -26.01
#